data_AF-A0AAU8N7X5-F1
#
_entry.id   AF-A0AAU8N7X5-F1
#
_cell.length_a   1.000
_cell.length_b   1.000
_cell.length_c   1.000
_cell.angle_alpha   90.00
_cell.angle_beta   90.00
_cell.angle_gamma   90.00
#
_symmetry.space_group_name_H-M   'P 1'
#
loop_
_entity.id
_entity.type
_entity.pdbx_description
1 polymer ?
#
loop_
_entity_poly.entity_id
_entity_poly.type
_entity_poly.pdbx_seq_one_letter_code
_entity_poly.pdbx_strand_id
1 'polypeptide(L)'
;MIGFFRKRLVMRIAAVVTLVITIIAVGSMLTQIANVKLAAQRAIASYNIQIAESYVKQLDTASYLGFAKDPKENEEYLRIRDELDDFRVRIGAMYVYFVKIDEKGSPLIMVDGMKDADKASAINEVTDIPANAVQKLLQGETASSPIINNPEYGDYISSYAPILDSSGGLAGVIGIDTGIAVIGGIETDILKSSLPLYVILLIAALVGIAVVMWFIVRGLRPLHPLKSSVEKMAQGELAEANRTLTAYRLRSKDEIGTTYEAMIHMSGNLNKIVSDMVGGVASTTELLSESTKAFNRSTDEMLAMSRTVDRAVEEIRQGAHTQKQSASDSAHAMEEIAKGINDISESSNVVSDAAAAALTAAESGQQRMTVMKKQMENISEVSGEVTTMVQVLNNYSAEISGALHTVRDFASQTKLLALNASIEAAHAGEHGRGFAVVAEEVRKLAEASSSSMERISDLLLRIEQESQQIGTRMVDTAQEIGQGVIYTAEAELTFSQVVDAFQLVTQRIQEVSAAAEEITAGSEEAAASVNTISQISAGVSDHSDEIYRLMQDQSVMFRKVAETSTMLEQQTNEMSEAVEKVKV
;
A
#
# COMPACT_ATOMS: atom_id res chain seq x y z
N MET A 1 11.71 22.88 64.26
CA MET A 1 10.54 21.98 64.50
C MET A 1 9.32 22.29 63.60
N ILE A 2 9.08 23.54 63.18
CA ILE A 2 7.88 23.95 62.40
C ILE A 2 7.84 23.39 60.95
N GLY A 3 9.00 23.18 60.32
CA GLY A 3 9.07 22.60 58.96
C GLY A 3 8.66 21.12 58.86
N PHE A 4 8.81 20.36 59.95
CA PHE A 4 8.47 18.93 59.99
C PHE A 4 6.95 18.70 60.05
N PHE A 5 6.23 19.56 60.77
CA PHE A 5 4.77 19.52 60.86
C PHE A 5 4.06 19.87 59.54
N ARG A 6 4.68 20.69 58.68
CA ARG A 6 4.06 21.10 57.42
C ARG A 6 3.96 19.97 56.39
N LYS A 7 4.82 18.96 56.38
CA LYS A 7 4.87 18.01 55.25
C LYS A 7 3.92 16.81 55.36
N ARG A 8 3.35 16.51 56.53
CA ARG A 8 2.49 15.33 56.73
C ARG A 8 1.10 15.74 57.17
N LEU A 9 0.09 15.39 56.36
CA LEU A 9 -1.33 15.67 56.62
C LEU A 9 -1.75 15.21 58.03
N VAL A 10 -1.31 14.02 58.44
CA VAL A 10 -1.48 13.44 59.78
C VAL A 10 -1.07 14.42 60.89
N MET A 11 0.09 15.06 60.74
CA MET A 11 0.66 15.96 61.76
C MET A 11 -0.11 17.28 61.85
N ARG A 12 -0.66 17.76 60.73
CA ARG A 12 -1.50 18.96 60.70
C ARG A 12 -2.83 18.71 61.40
N ILE A 13 -3.48 17.59 61.10
CA ILE A 13 -4.75 17.21 61.73
C ILE A 13 -4.54 17.02 63.25
N ALA A 14 -3.48 16.29 63.63
CA ALA A 14 -3.15 16.10 65.04
C ALA A 14 -2.93 17.44 65.78
N ALA A 15 -2.15 18.35 65.19
CA ALA A 15 -1.88 19.65 65.82
C ALA A 15 -3.15 20.49 66.05
N VAL A 16 -4.09 20.50 65.09
CA VAL A 16 -5.36 21.23 65.23
C VAL A 16 -6.23 20.63 66.32
N VAL A 17 -6.37 19.31 66.36
CA VAL A 17 -7.21 18.63 67.36
C VAL A 17 -6.64 18.85 68.78
N THR A 18 -5.32 18.73 68.95
CA THR A 18 -4.65 19.00 70.22
C THR A 18 -4.85 20.44 70.68
N LEU A 19 -4.73 21.41 69.77
CA LEU A 19 -4.95 22.82 70.09
C LEU A 19 -6.37 23.08 70.59
N VAL A 20 -7.39 22.56 69.91
CA VAL A 20 -8.80 22.75 70.27
C VAL A 20 -9.10 22.17 71.65
N ILE A 21 -8.65 20.94 71.93
CA ILE A 21 -8.85 20.28 73.23
C ILE A 21 -8.17 21.06 74.37
N THR A 22 -6.98 21.60 74.11
CA THR A 22 -6.23 22.37 75.11
C THR A 22 -6.93 23.69 75.46
N ILE A 23 -7.45 24.41 74.45
CA ILE A 23 -8.19 25.67 74.65
C ILE A 23 -9.43 25.44 75.52
N ILE A 24 -10.19 24.38 75.23
CA ILE A 24 -11.40 24.03 75.98
C ILE A 24 -11.07 23.71 77.44
N ALA A 25 -10.00 22.94 77.69
CA ALA A 25 -9.60 22.54 79.06
C ALA A 25 -9.10 23.72 79.91
N VAL A 26 -8.35 24.66 79.33
CA VAL A 26 -7.86 25.85 80.06
C VAL A 26 -9.00 26.82 80.35
N GLY A 27 -9.91 27.02 79.40
CA GLY A 27 -11.07 27.89 79.56
C GLY A 27 -11.98 27.45 80.71
N SER A 28 -12.28 26.15 80.81
CA SER A 28 -13.13 25.61 81.88
C SER A 28 -12.52 25.77 83.27
N MET A 29 -11.19 25.60 83.38
CA MET A 29 -10.47 25.75 84.65
C MET A 29 -10.53 27.18 85.20
N LEU A 30 -10.36 28.19 84.35
CA LEU A 30 -10.42 29.61 84.75
C LEU A 30 -11.81 30.02 85.27
N THR A 31 -12.87 29.60 84.58
CA THR A 31 -14.25 29.90 85.01
C THR A 31 -14.58 29.32 86.38
N GLN A 32 -14.01 28.16 86.72
CA GLN A 32 -14.33 27.49 87.97
C GLN A 32 -13.65 28.14 89.19
N ILE A 33 -12.42 28.65 89.02
CA ILE A 33 -11.70 29.42 90.05
C ILE A 33 -12.48 30.69 90.43
N ALA A 34 -13.06 31.39 89.45
CA ALA A 34 -13.85 32.60 89.70
C ALA A 34 -15.11 32.31 90.53
N ASN A 35 -15.79 31.19 90.26
CA ASN A 35 -17.00 30.79 90.99
C ASN A 35 -16.75 30.49 92.47
N VAL A 36 -15.58 29.92 92.81
CA VAL A 36 -15.23 29.58 94.20
C VAL A 36 -15.14 30.81 95.09
N LYS A 37 -14.51 31.90 94.62
CA LYS A 37 -14.37 33.15 95.39
C LYS A 37 -15.72 33.77 95.76
N LEU A 38 -16.61 33.82 94.78
CA LEU A 38 -17.92 34.44 94.94
C LEU A 38 -18.84 33.64 95.88
N ALA A 39 -18.69 32.31 95.90
CA ALA A 39 -19.40 31.44 96.82
C ALA A 39 -18.95 31.61 98.28
N ALA A 40 -17.64 31.75 98.53
CA ALA A 40 -17.08 31.93 99.87
C ALA A 40 -17.59 33.21 100.55
N GLN A 41 -17.59 34.34 99.84
CA GLN A 41 -18.08 35.63 100.37
C GLN A 41 -19.56 35.59 100.78
N ARG A 42 -20.41 34.98 99.93
CA ARG A 42 -21.85 34.85 100.22
C ARG A 42 -22.13 33.99 101.46
N ALA A 43 -21.35 32.92 101.66
CA ALA A 43 -21.52 32.04 102.80
C ALA A 43 -21.26 32.77 104.13
N ILE A 44 -20.20 33.60 104.17
CA ILE A 44 -19.81 34.35 105.37
C ILE A 44 -20.85 35.44 105.70
N ALA A 45 -21.28 36.22 104.71
CA ALA A 45 -22.33 37.22 104.90
C ALA A 45 -23.64 36.58 105.41
N SER A 46 -24.05 35.45 104.83
CA SER A 46 -25.27 34.76 105.26
C SER A 46 -25.16 34.21 106.69
N TYR A 47 -23.98 33.72 107.08
CA TYR A 47 -23.73 33.22 108.43
C TYR A 47 -23.78 34.33 109.47
N ASN A 48 -23.14 35.47 109.20
CA ASN A 48 -23.12 36.61 110.11
C ASN A 48 -24.50 37.28 110.26
N ILE A 49 -25.30 37.35 109.20
CA ILE A 49 -26.69 37.81 109.29
C ILE A 49 -27.48 36.96 110.30
N GLN A 50 -27.36 35.62 110.23
CA GLN A 50 -28.06 34.73 111.18
C GLN A 50 -27.61 34.96 112.63
N ILE A 51 -26.32 35.22 112.84
CA ILE A 51 -25.77 35.54 114.15
C ILE A 51 -26.35 36.87 114.67
N ALA A 52 -26.39 37.90 113.82
CA ALA A 52 -26.94 39.21 114.14
C ALA A 52 -28.43 39.13 114.52
N GLU A 53 -29.25 38.45 113.72
CA GLU A 53 -30.68 38.24 114.04
C GLU A 53 -30.89 37.47 115.34
N SER A 54 -30.05 36.46 115.60
CA SER A 54 -30.12 35.66 116.84
C SER A 54 -29.82 36.51 118.07
N TYR A 55 -28.89 37.46 117.97
CA TYR A 55 -28.57 38.41 119.03
C TYR A 55 -29.73 39.37 119.29
N VAL A 56 -30.31 39.98 118.25
CA VAL A 56 -31.45 40.90 118.38
C VAL A 56 -32.63 40.26 119.11
N LYS A 57 -32.91 38.97 118.87
CA LYS A 57 -34.01 38.25 119.55
C LYS A 57 -33.83 38.07 121.06
N GLN A 58 -32.59 38.14 121.55
CA GLN A 58 -32.25 37.98 122.96
C GLN A 58 -31.97 39.33 123.65
N LEU A 59 -31.93 40.41 122.88
CA LEU A 59 -31.68 41.75 123.39
C LEU A 59 -32.82 42.21 124.30
N ASP A 60 -32.48 42.80 125.44
CA ASP A 60 -33.45 43.56 126.24
C ASP A 60 -33.77 44.88 125.54
N THR A 61 -34.71 44.82 124.60
CA THR A 61 -35.10 45.93 123.74
C THR A 61 -35.61 47.12 124.56
N ALA A 62 -36.23 46.92 125.72
CA ALA A 62 -36.75 48.02 126.54
C ALA A 62 -35.62 48.88 127.11
N SER A 63 -34.55 48.25 127.61
CA SER A 63 -33.33 48.91 128.10
C SER A 63 -32.60 49.64 126.96
N TYR A 64 -32.39 48.98 125.83
CA TYR A 64 -31.77 49.61 124.66
C TYR A 64 -32.56 50.82 124.13
N LEU A 65 -33.89 50.71 124.02
CA LEU A 65 -34.75 51.82 123.59
C LEU A 65 -34.79 52.98 124.58
N GLY A 66 -34.64 52.70 125.88
CA GLY A 66 -34.47 53.72 126.91
C GLY A 66 -33.22 54.55 126.66
N PHE A 67 -32.08 53.88 126.46
CA PHE A 67 -30.81 54.51 126.10
C PHE A 67 -30.89 55.29 124.76
N ALA A 68 -31.51 54.72 123.73
CA ALA A 68 -31.55 55.30 122.38
C ALA A 68 -32.34 56.62 122.27
N LYS A 69 -33.12 57.00 123.30
CA LYS A 69 -33.89 58.26 123.34
C LYS A 69 -33.04 59.48 123.73
N ASP A 70 -32.08 59.32 124.63
CA ASP A 70 -31.13 60.37 125.05
C ASP A 70 -29.73 59.73 125.23
N PRO A 71 -29.03 59.44 124.13
CA PRO A 71 -27.81 58.65 124.16
C PRO A 71 -26.68 59.47 124.80
N LYS A 72 -26.27 59.05 126.00
CA LYS A 72 -25.16 59.61 126.78
C LYS A 72 -24.39 58.47 127.43
N GLU A 73 -23.11 58.71 127.70
CA GLU A 73 -22.30 57.79 128.48
C GLU A 73 -22.80 57.75 129.93
N ASN A 74 -23.64 56.77 130.22
CA ASN A 74 -24.15 56.46 131.55
C ASN A 74 -23.84 54.98 131.86
N GLU A 75 -24.23 54.50 133.05
CA GLU A 75 -24.00 53.09 133.41
C GLU A 75 -24.68 52.09 132.48
N GLU A 76 -25.81 52.47 131.87
CA GLU A 76 -26.54 51.63 130.92
C GLU A 76 -25.79 51.46 129.59
N TYR A 77 -25.16 52.53 129.08
CA TYR A 77 -24.26 52.49 127.92
C TYR A 77 -23.08 51.54 128.14
N LEU A 78 -22.40 51.65 129.30
CA LEU A 78 -21.26 50.80 129.62
C LEU A 78 -21.65 49.32 129.73
N ARG A 79 -22.83 49.03 130.29
CA ARG A 79 -23.37 47.65 130.35
C ARG A 79 -23.62 47.08 128.95
N ILE A 80 -24.29 47.83 128.09
CA ILE A 80 -24.59 47.40 126.72
C ILE A 80 -23.29 47.21 125.91
N ARG A 81 -22.31 48.12 126.09
CA ARG A 81 -20.99 48.03 125.47
C ARG A 81 -20.23 46.76 125.90
N ASP A 82 -20.25 46.44 127.20
CA ASP A 82 -19.61 45.23 127.71
C ASP A 82 -20.24 43.94 127.16
N GLU A 83 -21.58 43.88 127.08
CA GLU A 83 -22.31 42.75 126.50
C GLU A 83 -22.02 42.59 124.99
N LEU A 84 -21.86 43.69 124.25
CA LEU A 84 -21.50 43.69 122.83
C LEU A 84 -20.05 43.22 122.61
N ASP A 85 -19.08 43.62 123.45
CA ASP A 85 -17.69 43.16 123.31
C ASP A 85 -17.58 41.64 123.55
N ASP A 86 -18.22 41.13 124.60
CA ASP A 86 -18.22 39.70 124.92
C ASP A 86 -18.84 38.88 123.78
N PHE A 87 -19.84 39.43 123.10
CA PHE A 87 -20.44 38.82 121.92
C PHE A 87 -19.49 38.87 120.72
N ARG A 88 -18.90 40.03 120.42
CA ARG A 88 -17.92 40.25 119.35
C ARG A 88 -16.77 39.25 119.43
N VAL A 89 -16.15 39.11 120.60
CA VAL A 89 -15.02 38.18 120.81
C VAL A 89 -15.45 36.73 120.60
N ARG A 90 -16.64 36.34 121.06
CA ARG A 90 -17.13 34.95 120.97
C ARG A 90 -17.40 34.49 119.54
N ILE A 91 -17.91 35.37 118.70
CA ILE A 91 -18.19 35.07 117.29
C ILE A 91 -16.98 35.31 116.39
N GLY A 92 -15.86 35.82 116.95
CA GLY A 92 -14.67 36.17 116.20
C GLY A 92 -14.87 37.34 115.24
N ALA A 93 -15.83 38.23 115.56
CA ALA A 93 -16.07 39.43 114.77
C ALA A 93 -15.02 40.50 115.06
N MET A 94 -14.77 41.32 114.05
CA MET A 94 -13.85 42.44 114.12
C MET A 94 -14.45 43.57 114.95
N TYR A 95 -15.68 43.97 114.60
CA TYR A 95 -16.51 44.93 115.33
C TYR A 95 -17.94 44.40 115.45
N VAL A 96 -18.59 44.72 116.56
CA VAL A 96 -20.05 44.60 116.70
C VAL A 96 -20.55 45.89 117.33
N TYR A 97 -21.54 46.51 116.71
CA TYR A 97 -22.03 47.82 117.13
C TYR A 97 -23.54 47.96 116.93
N PHE A 98 -24.13 48.85 117.70
CA PHE A 98 -25.47 49.34 117.47
C PHE A 98 -25.45 50.68 116.76
N VAL A 99 -26.37 50.85 115.81
CA VAL A 99 -26.53 52.04 114.98
C VAL A 99 -27.98 52.49 115.01
N LYS A 100 -28.19 53.80 115.02
CA LYS A 100 -29.48 54.44 114.76
C LYS A 100 -29.41 55.10 113.40
N ILE A 101 -30.47 54.95 112.60
CA ILE A 101 -30.59 55.67 111.33
C ILE A 101 -31.38 56.95 111.62
N ASP A 102 -30.79 58.10 111.32
CA ASP A 102 -31.46 59.39 111.51
C ASP A 102 -32.54 59.67 110.44
N GLU A 103 -33.30 60.76 110.58
CA GLU A 103 -34.35 61.14 109.63
C GLU A 103 -33.83 61.42 108.20
N LYS A 104 -32.52 61.64 108.04
CA LYS A 104 -31.85 61.85 106.74
C LYS A 104 -31.30 60.53 106.16
N GLY A 105 -31.49 59.41 106.84
CA GLY A 105 -30.97 58.11 106.42
C GLY A 105 -29.49 57.90 106.74
N SER A 106 -28.89 58.74 107.59
CA SER A 106 -27.48 58.61 108.00
C SER A 106 -27.37 57.63 109.16
N PRO A 107 -26.53 56.58 109.04
CA PRO A 107 -26.32 55.60 110.09
C PRO A 107 -25.34 56.15 111.12
N LEU A 108 -25.81 56.35 112.34
CA LEU A 108 -25.07 56.91 113.46
C LEU A 108 -24.81 55.83 114.50
N ILE A 109 -23.56 55.64 114.91
CA ILE A 109 -23.19 54.67 115.96
C ILE A 109 -23.79 55.12 117.28
N MET A 110 -24.51 54.20 117.93
CA MET A 110 -25.09 54.39 119.25
C MET A 110 -24.23 53.72 120.32
N VAL A 111 -23.77 52.50 120.05
CA VAL A 111 -22.86 51.77 120.93
C VAL A 111 -21.86 50.99 120.09
N ASP A 112 -20.58 51.23 120.31
CA ASP A 112 -19.52 50.37 119.77
C ASP A 112 -19.13 49.35 120.84
N GLY A 113 -19.20 48.06 120.50
CA GLY A 113 -18.79 46.96 121.37
C GLY A 113 -17.27 46.89 121.59
N MET A 114 -16.43 47.70 120.95
CA MET A 114 -14.99 47.70 121.22
C MET A 114 -14.69 48.36 122.58
N LYS A 115 -14.05 47.66 123.52
CA LYS A 115 -13.63 48.27 124.82
C LYS A 115 -12.39 49.16 124.72
N ASP A 116 -11.54 48.91 123.74
CA ASP A 116 -10.35 49.72 123.47
C ASP A 116 -10.78 51.12 123.01
N ALA A 117 -10.61 52.12 123.87
CA ALA A 117 -11.10 53.48 123.62
C ALA A 117 -10.45 54.15 122.41
N ASP A 118 -9.22 53.75 122.04
CA ASP A 118 -8.52 54.27 120.86
C ASP A 118 -9.06 53.68 119.55
N LYS A 119 -9.90 52.65 119.62
CA LYS A 119 -10.52 51.96 118.46
C LYS A 119 -12.04 51.96 118.48
N ALA A 120 -12.64 52.46 119.56
CA ALA A 120 -14.07 52.53 119.70
C ALA A 120 -14.60 53.81 119.07
N SER A 121 -15.64 53.68 118.27
CA SER A 121 -16.31 54.80 117.63
C SER A 121 -17.12 55.61 118.65
N ALA A 122 -17.20 56.92 118.46
CA ALA A 122 -17.93 57.80 119.36
C ALA A 122 -19.46 57.70 119.15
N ILE A 123 -20.24 58.05 120.18
CA ILE A 123 -21.70 58.14 120.06
C ILE A 123 -22.06 59.23 119.02
N ASN A 124 -22.94 58.88 118.09
CA ASN A 124 -23.35 59.64 116.91
C ASN A 124 -22.31 59.78 115.80
N GLU A 125 -21.25 58.96 115.80
CA GLU A 125 -20.33 58.89 114.67
C GLU A 125 -20.99 58.25 113.45
N VAL A 126 -20.78 58.80 112.25
CA VAL A 126 -21.36 58.28 111.02
C VAL A 126 -20.57 57.05 110.57
N THR A 127 -21.25 55.91 110.40
CA THR A 127 -20.64 54.65 109.95
C THR A 127 -20.81 54.43 108.43
N ASP A 128 -19.98 53.58 107.84
CA ASP A 128 -19.87 53.33 106.40
C ASP A 128 -20.83 52.25 105.87
N ILE A 129 -22.03 52.14 106.48
CA ILE A 129 -23.08 51.24 106.01
C ILE A 129 -23.49 51.64 104.58
N PRO A 130 -23.38 50.73 103.59
CA PRO A 130 -23.73 51.03 102.20
C PRO A 130 -25.19 51.48 102.05
N ALA A 131 -25.45 52.44 101.16
CA ALA A 131 -26.80 52.99 100.97
C ALA A 131 -27.87 51.94 100.63
N ASN A 132 -27.50 50.88 99.89
CA ASN A 132 -28.40 49.76 99.60
C ASN A 132 -28.71 48.91 100.84
N ALA A 133 -27.78 48.80 101.78
CA ALA A 133 -28.01 48.13 103.06
C ALA A 133 -28.90 48.98 103.97
N VAL A 134 -28.65 50.30 104.06
CA VAL A 134 -29.50 51.27 104.79
C VAL A 134 -30.96 51.18 104.34
N GLN A 135 -31.21 51.14 103.01
CA GLN A 135 -32.56 51.07 102.47
C GLN A 135 -33.30 49.78 102.85
N LYS A 136 -32.59 48.65 102.91
CA LYS A 136 -33.15 47.37 103.37
C LYS A 136 -33.45 47.38 104.86
N LEU A 137 -32.54 47.93 105.65
CA LEU A 137 -32.69 48.02 107.10
C LEU A 137 -33.88 48.91 107.50
N LEU A 138 -34.12 50.03 106.81
CA LEU A 138 -35.32 50.87 107.00
C LEU A 138 -36.65 50.14 106.69
N GLN A 139 -36.61 49.08 105.88
CA GLN A 139 -37.76 48.22 105.60
C GLN A 139 -37.89 47.06 106.59
N GLY A 140 -37.00 46.97 107.59
CA GLY A 140 -36.95 45.87 108.54
C GLY A 140 -36.30 44.59 108.00
N GLU A 141 -35.60 44.66 106.85
CA GLU A 141 -34.85 43.52 106.29
C GLU A 141 -33.39 43.50 106.77
N THR A 142 -32.79 42.32 106.78
CA THR A 142 -31.35 42.16 106.98
C THR A 142 -30.56 42.53 105.72
N ALA A 143 -29.32 42.94 105.91
CA ALA A 143 -28.44 43.33 104.82
C ALA A 143 -27.01 42.88 105.08
N SER A 144 -26.21 42.81 104.02
CA SER A 144 -24.76 42.70 104.14
C SER A 144 -24.10 43.66 103.16
N SER A 145 -22.85 44.01 103.42
CA SER A 145 -22.05 44.82 102.52
C SER A 145 -21.29 43.93 101.50
N PRO A 146 -20.84 44.49 100.37
CA PRO A 146 -19.63 43.99 99.72
C PRO A 146 -18.42 44.18 100.65
N ILE A 147 -17.23 43.78 100.20
CA ILE A 147 -16.00 44.16 100.91
C ILE A 147 -15.95 45.68 101.05
N ILE A 148 -15.89 46.16 102.28
CA ILE A 148 -15.67 47.56 102.65
C ILE A 148 -14.18 47.71 102.93
N ASN A 149 -13.55 48.66 102.25
CA ASN A 149 -12.16 49.03 102.47
C ASN A 149 -12.12 50.29 103.33
N ASN A 150 -12.00 50.11 104.64
CA ASN A 150 -11.93 51.23 105.56
C ASN A 150 -10.47 51.50 105.98
N PRO A 151 -9.89 52.68 105.67
CA PRO A 151 -8.50 53.00 106.01
C PRO A 151 -8.19 53.02 107.50
N GLU A 152 -9.20 53.27 108.33
CA GLU A 152 -9.07 53.43 109.78
C GLU A 152 -9.37 52.12 110.52
N TYR A 153 -10.46 51.46 110.14
CA TYR A 153 -10.92 50.25 110.82
C TYR A 153 -10.41 48.96 110.19
N GLY A 154 -9.95 48.96 108.94
CA GLY A 154 -9.46 47.80 108.19
C GLY A 154 -10.46 47.28 107.16
N ASP A 155 -10.09 46.24 106.41
CA ASP A 155 -10.97 45.68 105.38
C ASP A 155 -11.87 44.57 105.94
N TYR A 156 -13.19 44.71 105.76
CA TYR A 156 -14.17 43.77 106.29
C TYR A 156 -15.41 43.62 105.40
N ILE A 157 -16.20 42.59 105.70
CA ILE A 157 -17.58 42.49 105.26
C ILE A 157 -18.47 42.67 106.48
N SER A 158 -19.44 43.56 106.36
CA SER A 158 -20.43 43.84 107.39
C SER A 158 -21.72 43.10 107.13
N SER A 159 -22.37 42.67 108.19
CA SER A 159 -23.69 42.05 108.19
C SER A 159 -24.57 42.74 109.21
N TYR A 160 -25.79 43.05 108.81
CA TYR A 160 -26.67 43.95 109.53
C TYR A 160 -28.02 43.28 109.82
N ALA A 161 -28.50 43.44 111.05
CA ALA A 161 -29.86 43.06 111.43
C ALA A 161 -30.61 44.22 112.10
N PRO A 162 -31.87 44.47 111.73
CA PRO A 162 -32.66 45.55 112.30
C PRO A 162 -33.20 45.18 113.69
N ILE A 163 -33.22 46.16 114.59
CA ILE A 163 -33.86 46.12 115.90
C ILE A 163 -35.16 46.90 115.79
N LEU A 164 -36.28 46.21 115.92
CA LEU A 164 -37.62 46.78 115.73
C LEU A 164 -38.26 47.13 117.08
N ASP A 165 -39.03 48.22 117.13
CA ASP A 165 -39.87 48.56 118.28
C ASP A 165 -41.18 47.74 118.30
N SER A 166 -41.98 47.92 119.34
CA SER A 166 -43.26 47.22 119.52
C SER A 166 -44.33 47.58 118.47
N SER A 167 -44.12 48.63 117.68
CA SER A 167 -44.97 49.02 116.54
C SER A 167 -44.45 48.51 115.20
N GLY A 168 -43.31 47.83 115.18
CA GLY A 168 -42.64 47.34 113.97
C GLY A 168 -41.77 48.39 113.27
N GLY A 169 -41.57 49.57 113.88
CA GLY A 169 -40.68 50.61 113.38
C GLY A 169 -39.22 50.29 113.67
N LEU A 170 -38.30 50.71 112.78
CA LEU A 170 -36.87 50.54 113.00
C LEU A 170 -36.42 51.43 114.16
N ALA A 171 -35.86 50.82 115.19
CA ALA A 171 -35.41 51.52 116.39
C ALA A 171 -33.88 51.47 116.58
N GLY A 172 -33.23 50.52 115.92
CA GLY A 172 -31.77 50.44 115.84
C GLY A 172 -31.35 49.36 114.85
N VAL A 173 -30.05 49.21 114.65
CA VAL A 173 -29.46 48.17 113.81
C VAL A 173 -28.26 47.61 114.56
N ILE A 174 -28.10 46.29 114.57
CA ILE A 174 -26.82 45.68 114.93
C ILE A 174 -26.00 45.47 113.66
N GLY A 175 -24.75 45.92 113.67
CA GLY A 175 -23.75 45.60 112.67
C GLY A 175 -22.74 44.62 113.23
N ILE A 176 -22.36 43.63 112.43
CA ILE A 176 -21.27 42.68 112.69
C ILE A 176 -20.29 42.76 111.54
N ASP A 177 -19.07 43.17 111.83
CA ASP A 177 -17.99 43.25 110.86
C ASP A 177 -17.07 42.05 110.98
N THR A 178 -16.72 41.43 109.86
CA THR A 178 -15.76 40.32 109.80
C THR A 178 -14.63 40.64 108.85
N GLY A 179 -13.39 40.57 109.35
CA GLY A 179 -12.20 40.93 108.58
C GLY A 179 -11.93 39.98 107.40
N ILE A 180 -11.38 40.53 106.31
CA ILE A 180 -11.02 39.77 105.10
C ILE A 180 -10.04 38.62 105.38
N ALA A 181 -9.21 38.72 106.43
CA ALA A 181 -8.27 37.66 106.79
C ALA A 181 -8.95 36.29 107.04
N VAL A 182 -10.17 36.30 107.58
CA VAL A 182 -10.99 35.10 107.78
C VAL A 182 -11.51 34.54 106.45
N ILE A 183 -11.80 35.42 105.49
CA ILE A 183 -12.24 35.08 104.12
C ILE A 183 -11.09 34.46 103.31
N GLY A 184 -9.89 35.02 103.42
CA GLY A 184 -8.70 34.54 102.71
C GLY A 184 -8.31 33.11 103.09
N GLY A 185 -8.48 32.71 104.35
CA GLY A 185 -8.25 31.33 104.80
C GLY A 185 -9.15 30.32 104.08
N ILE A 186 -10.45 30.61 104.00
CA ILE A 186 -11.46 29.76 103.36
C ILE A 186 -11.21 29.65 101.84
N GLU A 187 -10.81 30.74 101.16
CA GLU A 187 -10.46 30.67 99.73
C GLU A 187 -9.29 29.72 99.45
N THR A 188 -8.24 29.76 100.28
CA THR A 188 -7.05 28.92 100.07
C THR A 188 -7.29 27.44 100.35
N ASP A 189 -8.15 27.10 101.31
CA ASP A 189 -8.44 25.72 101.66
C ASP A 189 -9.35 25.04 100.62
N ILE A 190 -10.33 25.77 100.05
CA ILE A 190 -11.18 25.24 98.96
C ILE A 190 -10.34 25.00 97.69
N LEU A 191 -9.40 25.89 97.37
CA LEU A 191 -8.50 25.72 96.22
C LEU A 191 -7.55 24.52 96.39
N LYS A 192 -7.01 24.29 97.60
CA LYS A 192 -6.17 23.11 97.87
C LYS A 192 -6.96 21.81 97.81
N SER A 193 -8.18 21.78 98.34
CA SER A 193 -9.05 20.59 98.35
C SER A 193 -9.53 20.19 96.95
N SER A 194 -9.66 21.14 96.03
CA SER A 194 -10.09 20.88 94.65
C SER A 194 -8.95 20.54 93.67
N LEU A 195 -7.67 20.73 94.06
CA LEU A 195 -6.49 20.44 93.24
C LEU A 195 -6.41 19.02 92.64
N PRO A 196 -6.65 17.91 93.38
CA PRO A 196 -6.53 16.57 92.82
C PRO A 196 -7.55 16.26 91.71
N LEU A 197 -8.74 16.86 91.76
CA LEU A 197 -9.76 16.71 90.70
C LEU A 197 -9.26 17.30 89.37
N TYR A 198 -8.59 18.46 89.40
CA TYR A 198 -8.07 19.12 88.21
C TYR A 198 -6.92 18.35 87.54
N VAL A 199 -6.07 17.69 88.34
CA VAL A 199 -4.99 16.83 87.79
C VAL A 199 -5.56 15.62 87.06
N ILE A 200 -6.63 15.02 87.57
CA ILE A 200 -7.30 13.89 86.91
C ILE A 200 -7.91 14.29 85.55
N LEU A 201 -8.55 15.46 85.48
CA LEU A 201 -9.11 16.00 84.23
C LEU A 201 -8.03 16.27 83.17
N LEU A 202 -6.85 16.75 83.58
CA LEU A 202 -5.71 16.97 82.67
C LEU A 202 -5.18 15.65 82.10
N ILE A 203 -5.06 14.60 82.92
CA ILE A 203 -4.61 13.28 82.47
C ILE A 203 -5.62 12.67 81.49
N ALA A 204 -6.91 12.77 81.77
CA ALA A 204 -7.96 12.28 80.87
C ALA A 204 -7.91 12.96 79.49
N ALA A 205 -7.66 14.27 79.45
CA ALA A 205 -7.49 15.00 78.19
C ALA A 205 -6.27 14.54 77.38
N LEU A 206 -5.12 14.31 78.04
CA LEU A 206 -3.90 13.83 77.39
C LEU A 206 -4.07 12.42 76.82
N VAL A 207 -4.76 11.52 77.54
CA VAL A 207 -5.08 10.17 77.04
C VAL A 207 -6.02 10.25 75.83
N GLY A 208 -7.03 11.13 75.86
CA GLY A 208 -7.92 11.35 74.72
C GLY A 208 -7.18 11.78 73.45
N ILE A 209 -6.21 12.69 73.57
CA ILE A 209 -5.36 13.13 72.45
C ILE A 209 -4.54 11.96 71.88
N ALA A 210 -3.96 11.12 72.73
CA ALA A 210 -3.17 9.97 72.29
C ALA A 210 -3.99 8.93 71.52
N VAL A 211 -5.22 8.64 71.97
CA VAL A 211 -6.14 7.71 71.29
C VAL A 211 -6.53 8.24 69.91
N VAL A 212 -6.89 9.53 69.80
CA VAL A 212 -7.24 10.13 68.50
C VAL A 212 -6.06 10.10 67.54
N MET A 213 -4.85 10.40 68.00
CA MET A 213 -3.64 10.29 67.17
C MET A 213 -3.40 8.86 66.66
N TRP A 214 -3.60 7.86 67.51
CA TRP A 214 -3.44 6.46 67.11
C TRP A 214 -4.41 6.06 65.99
N PHE A 215 -5.69 6.47 66.07
CA PHE A 215 -6.68 6.23 65.02
C PHE A 215 -6.31 6.91 63.69
N ILE A 216 -5.85 8.17 63.71
CA ILE A 216 -5.46 8.90 62.50
C ILE A 216 -4.26 8.26 61.81
N VAL A 217 -3.21 7.93 62.57
CA VAL A 217 -1.98 7.30 62.02
C VAL A 217 -2.30 5.92 61.44
N ARG A 218 -3.14 5.14 62.12
CA ARG A 218 -3.56 3.81 61.66
C ARG A 218 -4.41 3.88 60.38
N GLY A 219 -5.35 4.83 60.29
CA GLY A 219 -6.23 5.01 59.13
C GLY A 219 -5.50 5.48 57.86
N LEU A 220 -4.46 6.30 57.99
CA LEU A 220 -3.75 6.88 56.83
C LEU A 220 -2.55 6.05 56.34
N ARG A 221 -2.19 4.97 57.02
CA ARG A 221 -1.07 4.07 56.64
C ARG A 221 -1.20 3.45 55.22
N PRO A 222 -2.40 3.06 54.74
CA PRO A 222 -2.59 2.50 53.39
C PRO A 222 -2.27 3.45 52.22
N LEU A 223 -2.20 4.76 52.46
CA LEU A 223 -1.91 5.74 51.41
C LEU A 223 -0.47 5.68 50.90
N HIS A 224 0.46 5.13 51.68
CA HIS A 224 1.86 5.04 51.27
C HIS A 224 2.12 4.02 50.14
N PRO A 225 1.68 2.74 50.26
CA PRO A 225 1.77 1.80 49.13
C PRO A 225 0.94 2.28 47.93
N LEU A 226 -0.23 2.90 48.16
CA LEU A 226 -1.04 3.50 47.10
C LEU A 226 -0.27 4.56 46.31
N LYS A 227 0.37 5.51 47.00
CA LYS A 227 1.22 6.55 46.39
C LYS A 227 2.36 5.94 45.58
N SER A 228 3.09 4.99 46.17
CA SER A 228 4.22 4.32 45.52
C SER A 228 3.79 3.62 44.23
N SER A 229 2.67 2.91 44.26
CA SER A 229 2.13 2.25 43.06
C SER A 229 1.70 3.22 41.98
N VAL A 230 1.05 4.33 42.33
CA VAL A 230 0.69 5.38 41.35
C VAL A 230 1.95 6.04 40.75
N GLU A 231 2.99 6.27 41.55
CA GLU A 231 4.27 6.80 41.05
C GLU A 231 4.94 5.81 40.09
N LYS A 232 4.91 4.51 40.38
CA LYS A 232 5.41 3.46 39.47
C LYS A 232 4.59 3.36 38.19
N MET A 233 3.26 3.48 38.27
CA MET A 233 2.39 3.55 37.08
C MET A 233 2.75 4.74 36.19
N ALA A 234 2.97 5.91 36.78
CA ALA A 234 3.37 7.11 36.05
C ALA A 234 4.75 6.98 35.37
N GLN A 235 5.61 6.11 35.91
CA GLN A 235 6.92 5.77 35.33
C GLN A 235 6.85 4.61 34.31
N GLY A 236 5.66 4.05 34.06
CA GLY A 236 5.47 2.93 33.13
C GLY A 236 5.80 1.55 33.71
N GLU A 237 6.12 1.45 35.00
CA GLU A 237 6.44 0.19 35.70
C GLU A 237 5.17 -0.52 36.18
N LEU A 238 4.28 -0.86 35.25
CA LEU A 238 2.93 -1.36 35.55
C LEU A 238 2.94 -2.72 36.27
N ALA A 239 3.88 -3.61 35.95
CA ALA A 239 4.09 -4.88 36.67
C ALA A 239 4.38 -4.63 38.16
N GLU A 240 5.27 -3.68 38.42
CA GLU A 240 5.77 -3.41 39.76
C GLU A 240 4.77 -2.61 40.59
N ALA A 241 4.01 -1.71 39.95
CA ALA A 241 2.88 -1.02 40.56
C ALA A 241 1.81 -2.00 41.04
N ASN A 242 1.43 -2.97 40.20
CA ASN A 242 0.42 -3.97 40.53
C ASN A 242 0.88 -4.90 41.66
N ARG A 243 2.14 -5.36 41.64
CA ARG A 243 2.75 -6.12 42.74
C ARG A 243 2.73 -5.34 44.05
N THR A 244 3.06 -4.04 44.00
CA THR A 244 3.09 -3.18 45.18
C THR A 244 1.68 -3.01 45.79
N LEU A 245 0.63 -2.92 44.96
CA LEU A 245 -0.75 -2.84 45.44
C LEU A 245 -1.25 -4.15 46.05
N THR A 246 -1.02 -5.27 45.35
CA THR A 246 -1.52 -6.60 45.74
C THR A 246 -0.81 -7.22 46.94
N ALA A 247 0.46 -6.86 47.17
CA ALA A 247 1.22 -7.32 48.34
C ALA A 247 0.68 -6.77 49.68
N TYR A 248 -0.01 -5.62 49.65
CA TYR A 248 -0.53 -4.99 50.86
C TYR A 248 -1.98 -5.43 51.12
N ARG A 249 -2.18 -6.26 52.15
CA ARG A 249 -3.51 -6.75 52.56
C ARG A 249 -4.28 -5.68 53.36
N LEU A 250 -5.07 -4.88 52.66
CA LEU A 250 -5.97 -3.93 53.29
C LEU A 250 -7.26 -4.63 53.79
N ARG A 251 -7.65 -4.37 55.04
CA ARG A 251 -8.91 -4.86 55.65
C ARG A 251 -9.92 -3.74 55.91
N SER A 252 -9.59 -2.51 55.49
CA SER A 252 -10.44 -1.35 55.72
C SER A 252 -11.64 -1.37 54.75
N LYS A 253 -12.82 -1.01 55.25
CA LYS A 253 -14.07 -0.88 54.47
C LYS A 253 -14.53 0.58 54.34
N ASP A 254 -13.67 1.52 54.72
CA ASP A 254 -13.90 2.95 54.58
C ASP A 254 -13.54 3.43 53.17
N GLU A 255 -13.62 4.74 52.94
CA GLU A 255 -13.32 5.37 51.66
C GLU A 255 -11.89 5.09 51.17
N ILE A 256 -10.94 4.88 52.10
CA ILE A 256 -9.57 4.48 51.79
C ILE A 256 -9.55 3.03 51.27
N GLY A 257 -10.31 2.13 51.91
CA GLY A 257 -10.58 0.78 51.46
C GLY A 257 -11.05 0.70 50.01
N THR A 258 -12.17 1.36 49.71
CA THR A 258 -12.77 1.37 48.38
C THR A 258 -11.86 1.99 47.32
N THR A 259 -11.15 3.07 47.66
CA THR A 259 -10.18 3.71 46.74
C THR A 259 -9.02 2.78 46.42
N TYR A 260 -8.52 2.03 47.41
CA TYR A 260 -7.43 1.08 47.22
C TYR A 260 -7.83 -0.08 46.31
N GLU A 261 -9.05 -0.62 46.51
CA GLU A 261 -9.60 -1.69 45.68
C GLU A 261 -9.83 -1.22 44.23
N ALA A 262 -10.41 -0.02 44.04
CA ALA A 262 -10.53 0.58 42.72
C ALA A 262 -9.17 0.77 42.02
N MET A 263 -8.12 1.14 42.78
CA MET A 263 -6.76 1.26 42.25
C MET A 263 -6.16 -0.11 41.87
N ILE A 264 -6.43 -1.18 42.61
CA ILE A 264 -6.03 -2.55 42.23
C ILE A 264 -6.67 -2.93 40.90
N HIS A 265 -7.98 -2.72 40.75
CA HIS A 265 -8.69 -3.01 39.51
C HIS A 265 -8.16 -2.18 38.34
N MET A 266 -7.93 -0.88 38.55
CA MET A 266 -7.33 -0.02 37.52
C MET A 266 -5.92 -0.50 37.16
N SER A 267 -5.10 -0.90 38.13
CA SER A 267 -3.76 -1.44 37.88
C SER A 267 -3.80 -2.72 37.05
N GLY A 268 -4.69 -3.65 37.41
CA GLY A 268 -4.84 -4.91 36.68
C GLY A 268 -5.33 -4.69 35.26
N ASN A 269 -6.32 -3.79 35.07
CA ASN A 269 -6.84 -3.46 33.75
C ASN A 269 -5.81 -2.72 32.89
N LEU A 270 -5.09 -1.74 33.44
CA LEU A 270 -4.02 -1.05 32.72
C LEU A 270 -2.89 -2.01 32.32
N ASN A 271 -2.46 -2.87 33.23
CA ASN A 271 -1.44 -3.87 32.94
C ASN A 271 -1.91 -4.82 31.82
N LYS A 272 -3.15 -5.32 31.90
CA LYS A 272 -3.73 -6.17 30.86
C LYS A 272 -3.83 -5.46 29.50
N ILE A 273 -4.38 -4.25 29.45
CA ILE A 273 -4.52 -3.47 28.20
C ILE A 273 -3.15 -3.23 27.57
N VAL A 274 -2.15 -2.83 28.35
CA VAL A 274 -0.80 -2.57 27.83
C VAL A 274 -0.14 -3.88 27.42
N SER A 275 -0.36 -4.99 28.12
CA SER A 275 0.19 -6.30 27.77
C SER A 275 -0.43 -6.85 26.47
N ASP A 276 -1.75 -6.78 26.33
CA ASP A 276 -2.47 -7.16 25.11
C ASP A 276 -2.03 -6.27 23.92
N MET A 277 -1.83 -4.97 24.15
CA MET A 277 -1.32 -4.04 23.14
C MET A 277 0.13 -4.36 22.73
N VAL A 278 1.02 -4.60 23.70
CA VAL A 278 2.42 -5.01 23.45
C VAL A 278 2.47 -6.32 22.66
N GLY A 279 1.66 -7.31 23.03
CA GLY A 279 1.56 -8.58 22.30
C GLY A 279 1.00 -8.41 20.88
N GLY A 280 -0.03 -7.59 20.71
CA GLY A 280 -0.62 -7.28 19.40
C GLY A 280 0.35 -6.53 18.48
N VAL A 281 1.07 -5.54 18.99
CA VAL A 281 2.08 -4.79 18.23
C VAL A 281 3.28 -5.69 17.91
N ALA A 282 3.76 -6.52 18.85
CA ALA A 282 4.83 -7.50 18.60
C ALA A 282 4.47 -8.43 17.44
N SER A 283 3.29 -9.07 17.50
CA SER A 283 2.83 -9.99 16.47
C SER A 283 2.65 -9.31 15.11
N THR A 284 2.11 -8.09 15.09
CA THR A 284 1.96 -7.31 13.85
C THR A 284 3.32 -6.93 13.26
N THR A 285 4.29 -6.58 14.11
CA THR A 285 5.65 -6.21 13.71
C THR A 285 6.38 -7.41 13.11
N GLU A 286 6.24 -8.61 13.70
CA GLU A 286 6.84 -9.84 13.15
C GLU A 286 6.24 -10.20 11.80
N LEU A 287 4.91 -10.14 11.66
CA LEU A 287 4.22 -10.39 10.40
C LEU A 287 4.60 -9.36 9.31
N LEU A 288 4.76 -8.09 9.70
CA LEU A 288 5.23 -7.04 8.81
C LEU A 288 6.68 -7.26 8.36
N SER A 289 7.55 -7.73 9.24
CA SER A 289 8.94 -8.08 8.91
C SER A 289 9.01 -9.21 7.90
N GLU A 290 8.26 -10.30 8.13
CA GLU A 290 8.19 -11.42 7.20
C GLU A 290 7.61 -11.00 5.83
N SER A 291 6.52 -10.22 5.85
CA SER A 291 5.88 -9.70 4.64
C SER A 291 6.84 -8.81 3.84
N THR A 292 7.58 -7.93 4.52
CA THR A 292 8.55 -7.03 3.88
C THR A 292 9.71 -7.82 3.26
N LYS A 293 10.22 -8.84 3.95
CA LYS A 293 11.26 -9.74 3.40
C LYS A 293 10.77 -10.54 2.19
N ALA A 294 9.54 -11.03 2.22
CA ALA A 294 8.94 -11.73 1.09
C ALA A 294 8.75 -10.78 -0.11
N PHE A 295 8.33 -9.56 0.16
CA PHE A 295 8.11 -8.54 -0.86
C PHE A 295 9.42 -8.03 -1.49
N ASN A 296 10.50 -7.86 -0.70
CA ASN A 296 11.85 -7.60 -1.23
C ASN A 296 12.31 -8.71 -2.18
N ARG A 297 12.16 -9.98 -1.78
CA ARG A 297 12.47 -11.13 -2.64
C ARG A 297 11.69 -11.12 -3.95
N SER A 298 10.38 -10.86 -3.88
CA SER A 298 9.53 -10.78 -5.08
C SER A 298 9.94 -9.61 -5.98
N THR A 299 10.36 -8.49 -5.40
CA THR A 299 10.84 -7.33 -6.17
C THR A 299 12.16 -7.63 -6.89
N ASP A 300 13.09 -8.34 -6.24
CA ASP A 300 14.35 -8.79 -6.87
C ASP A 300 14.08 -9.76 -8.03
N GLU A 301 13.14 -10.71 -7.85
CA GLU A 301 12.70 -11.62 -8.90
C GLU A 301 12.06 -10.87 -10.07
N MET A 302 11.23 -9.86 -9.80
CA MET A 302 10.62 -9.02 -10.83
C MET A 302 11.66 -8.20 -11.60
N LEU A 303 12.69 -7.68 -10.93
CA LEU A 303 13.81 -6.99 -11.59
C LEU A 303 14.64 -7.95 -12.47
N ALA A 304 14.87 -9.18 -12.01
CA ALA A 304 15.55 -10.20 -12.81
C ALA A 304 14.72 -10.63 -14.04
N MET A 305 13.40 -10.76 -13.86
CA MET A 305 12.47 -11.03 -14.96
C MET A 305 12.48 -9.90 -15.99
N SER A 306 12.42 -8.64 -15.54
CA SER A 306 12.49 -7.47 -16.42
C SER A 306 13.74 -7.49 -17.31
N ARG A 307 14.92 -7.81 -16.76
CA ARG A 307 16.16 -7.98 -17.56
C ARG A 307 16.08 -9.13 -18.58
N THR A 308 15.32 -10.17 -18.27
CA THR A 308 15.12 -11.29 -19.19
C THR A 308 14.20 -10.90 -20.34
N VAL A 309 13.14 -10.14 -20.04
CA VAL A 309 12.25 -9.56 -21.06
C VAL A 309 13.02 -8.58 -21.93
N ASP A 310 13.86 -7.70 -21.37
CA ASP A 310 14.71 -6.77 -22.15
C ASP A 310 15.55 -7.50 -23.20
N ARG A 311 16.18 -8.62 -22.80
CA ARG A 311 16.99 -9.44 -23.72
C ARG A 311 16.13 -10.08 -24.81
N ALA A 312 14.98 -10.62 -24.45
CA ALA A 312 14.06 -11.22 -25.40
C ALA A 312 13.52 -10.19 -26.40
N VAL A 313 13.23 -8.97 -25.95
CA VAL A 313 12.81 -7.85 -26.81
C VAL A 313 13.92 -7.44 -27.78
N GLU A 314 15.17 -7.39 -27.31
CA GLU A 314 16.32 -7.12 -28.18
C GLU A 314 16.53 -8.21 -29.23
N GLU A 315 16.38 -9.49 -28.87
CA GLU A 315 16.42 -10.61 -29.82
C GLU A 315 15.29 -10.52 -30.86
N ILE A 316 14.07 -10.15 -30.43
CA ILE A 316 12.93 -9.93 -31.35
C ILE A 316 13.23 -8.77 -32.30
N ARG A 317 13.79 -7.66 -31.81
CA ARG A 317 14.16 -6.50 -32.62
C ARG A 317 15.21 -6.85 -33.68
N GLN A 318 16.24 -7.61 -33.30
CA GLN A 318 17.24 -8.12 -34.24
C GLN A 318 16.64 -9.09 -35.27
N GLY A 319 15.74 -9.97 -34.83
CA GLY A 319 14.99 -10.86 -35.70
C GLY A 319 14.14 -10.11 -36.73
N ALA A 320 13.41 -9.08 -36.29
CA ALA A 320 12.61 -8.21 -37.16
C ALA A 320 13.48 -7.45 -38.17
N HIS A 321 14.65 -6.94 -37.74
CA HIS A 321 15.59 -6.30 -38.65
C HIS A 321 16.13 -7.26 -39.72
N THR A 322 16.51 -8.47 -39.30
CA THR A 322 16.97 -9.53 -40.21
C THR A 322 15.88 -9.91 -41.21
N GLN A 323 14.65 -10.08 -40.73
CA GLN A 323 13.51 -10.43 -41.57
C GLN A 323 13.18 -9.33 -42.60
N LYS A 324 13.30 -8.05 -42.21
CA LYS A 324 13.17 -6.93 -43.13
C LYS A 324 14.24 -6.96 -44.23
N GLN A 325 15.50 -7.25 -43.88
CA GLN A 325 16.57 -7.38 -44.86
C GLN A 325 16.30 -8.56 -45.81
N SER A 326 15.97 -9.74 -45.27
CA SER A 326 15.64 -10.91 -46.09
C SER A 326 14.43 -10.70 -47.00
N ALA A 327 13.44 -9.91 -46.56
CA ALA A 327 12.33 -9.50 -47.39
C ALA A 327 12.80 -8.59 -48.53
N SER A 328 13.68 -7.62 -48.27
CA SER A 328 14.27 -6.78 -49.32
C SER A 328 15.04 -7.62 -50.35
N ASP A 329 15.86 -8.56 -49.90
CA ASP A 329 16.65 -9.43 -50.78
C ASP A 329 15.73 -10.34 -51.62
N SER A 330 14.65 -10.86 -51.01
CA SER A 330 13.65 -11.67 -51.70
C SER A 330 12.87 -10.87 -52.75
N ALA A 331 12.56 -9.60 -52.46
CA ALA A 331 11.89 -8.72 -53.41
C ALA A 331 12.78 -8.49 -54.65
N HIS A 332 14.07 -8.24 -54.46
CA HIS A 332 15.02 -8.14 -55.58
C HIS A 332 15.12 -9.44 -56.37
N ALA A 333 15.16 -10.60 -55.71
CA ALA A 333 15.16 -11.89 -56.39
C ALA A 333 13.88 -12.08 -57.25
N MET A 334 12.71 -11.61 -56.77
CA MET A 334 11.48 -11.64 -57.57
C MET A 334 11.54 -10.69 -58.77
N GLU A 335 12.12 -9.51 -58.63
CA GLU A 335 12.35 -8.59 -59.76
C GLU A 335 13.26 -9.23 -60.83
N GLU A 336 14.33 -9.91 -60.42
CA GLU A 336 15.22 -10.64 -61.32
C GLU A 336 14.51 -11.81 -62.03
N ILE A 337 13.66 -12.55 -61.32
CA ILE A 337 12.83 -13.61 -61.90
C ILE A 337 11.88 -13.04 -62.95
N ALA A 338 11.15 -11.96 -62.61
CA ALA A 338 10.23 -11.32 -63.54
C ALA A 338 10.93 -10.84 -64.82
N LYS A 339 12.14 -10.28 -64.67
CA LYS A 339 12.98 -9.92 -65.82
C LYS A 339 13.40 -11.14 -66.64
N GLY A 340 13.89 -12.21 -66.00
CA GLY A 340 14.28 -13.44 -66.68
C GLY A 340 13.13 -14.10 -67.43
N ILE A 341 11.91 -14.01 -66.90
CA ILE A 341 10.71 -14.52 -67.57
C ILE A 341 10.32 -13.68 -68.79
N ASN A 342 10.47 -12.35 -68.72
CA ASN A 342 10.30 -11.50 -69.90
C ASN A 342 11.30 -11.87 -71.01
N ASP A 343 12.56 -12.12 -70.67
CA ASP A 343 13.59 -12.55 -71.63
C ASP A 343 13.24 -13.93 -72.25
N ILE A 344 12.68 -14.86 -71.45
CA ILE A 344 12.19 -16.15 -71.95
C ILE A 344 11.00 -15.97 -72.90
N SER A 345 10.07 -15.08 -72.59
CA SER A 345 8.90 -14.78 -73.42
C SER A 345 9.32 -14.18 -74.77
N GLU A 346 10.22 -13.19 -74.77
CA GLU A 346 10.78 -12.62 -75.99
C GLU A 346 11.52 -13.67 -76.82
N SER A 347 12.38 -14.47 -76.19
CA SER A 347 13.10 -15.56 -76.86
C SER A 347 12.14 -16.59 -77.46
N SER A 348 11.08 -16.94 -76.73
CA SER A 348 10.06 -17.90 -77.20
C SER A 348 9.34 -17.39 -78.45
N ASN A 349 8.99 -16.10 -78.49
CA ASN A 349 8.41 -15.47 -79.67
C ASN A 349 9.36 -15.54 -80.88
N VAL A 350 10.64 -15.22 -80.70
CA VAL A 350 11.64 -15.30 -81.78
C VAL A 350 11.78 -16.73 -82.32
N VAL A 351 11.81 -17.74 -81.45
CA VAL A 351 11.87 -19.15 -81.88
C VAL A 351 10.57 -19.56 -82.56
N SER A 352 9.42 -19.06 -82.11
CA SER A 352 8.10 -19.31 -82.74
C SER A 352 8.09 -18.84 -84.19
N ASP A 353 8.51 -17.59 -84.41
CA ASP A 353 8.57 -16.99 -85.74
C ASP A 353 9.54 -17.74 -86.66
N ALA A 354 10.72 -18.13 -86.12
CA ALA A 354 11.69 -18.91 -86.86
C ALA A 354 11.17 -20.30 -87.22
N ALA A 355 10.46 -20.97 -86.31
CA ALA A 355 9.84 -22.27 -86.54
C ALA A 355 8.72 -22.18 -87.59
N ALA A 356 7.89 -21.14 -87.55
CA ALA A 356 6.84 -20.91 -88.55
C ALA A 356 7.42 -20.64 -89.95
N ALA A 357 8.49 -19.86 -90.04
CA ALA A 357 9.20 -19.63 -91.30
C ALA A 357 9.82 -20.92 -91.86
N ALA A 358 10.43 -21.74 -90.99
CA ALA A 358 11.04 -23.01 -91.38
C ALA A 358 9.99 -24.06 -91.78
N LEU A 359 8.84 -24.11 -91.09
CA LEU A 359 7.69 -24.93 -91.46
C LEU A 359 7.21 -24.59 -92.87
N THR A 360 7.00 -23.29 -93.15
CA THR A 360 6.60 -22.82 -94.48
C THR A 360 7.61 -23.22 -95.57
N ALA A 361 8.91 -23.11 -95.27
CA ALA A 361 9.97 -23.51 -96.19
C ALA A 361 9.98 -25.03 -96.44
N ALA A 362 9.74 -25.83 -95.40
CA ALA A 362 9.66 -27.28 -95.50
C ALA A 362 8.44 -27.75 -96.31
N GLU A 363 7.26 -27.15 -96.08
CA GLU A 363 6.05 -27.39 -96.87
C GLU A 363 6.26 -27.05 -98.35
N SER A 364 6.91 -25.90 -98.63
CA SER A 364 7.29 -25.54 -100.00
C SER A 364 8.28 -26.53 -100.62
N GLY A 365 9.25 -27.01 -99.84
CA GLY A 365 10.20 -28.05 -100.24
C GLY A 365 9.50 -29.36 -100.60
N GLN A 366 8.58 -29.81 -99.74
CA GLN A 366 7.75 -31.00 -99.98
C GLN A 366 6.96 -30.88 -101.29
N GLN A 367 6.26 -29.75 -101.49
CA GLN A 367 5.50 -29.50 -102.71
C GLN A 367 6.40 -29.52 -103.97
N ARG A 368 7.60 -28.95 -103.89
CA ARG A 368 8.58 -28.98 -105.00
C ARG A 368 9.05 -30.41 -105.30
N MET A 369 9.22 -31.25 -104.29
CA MET A 369 9.58 -32.65 -104.49
C MET A 369 8.45 -33.45 -105.16
N THR A 370 7.19 -33.20 -104.79
CA THR A 370 6.04 -33.79 -105.47
C THR A 370 6.00 -33.40 -106.96
N VAL A 371 6.31 -32.13 -107.28
CA VAL A 371 6.42 -31.67 -108.69
C VAL A 371 7.59 -32.36 -109.41
N MET A 372 8.75 -32.47 -108.76
CA MET A 372 9.93 -33.14 -109.33
C MET A 372 9.67 -34.61 -109.62
N LYS A 373 9.00 -35.32 -108.71
CA LYS A 373 8.58 -36.71 -108.89
C LYS A 373 7.74 -36.88 -110.15
N LYS A 374 6.72 -36.03 -110.34
CA LYS A 374 5.89 -36.03 -111.56
C LYS A 374 6.71 -35.74 -112.82
N GLN A 375 7.71 -34.86 -112.73
CA GLN A 375 8.60 -34.58 -113.85
C GLN A 375 9.49 -35.79 -114.20
N MET A 376 9.96 -36.56 -113.21
CA MET A 376 10.72 -37.80 -113.44
C MET A 376 9.85 -38.88 -114.07
N GLU A 377 8.59 -39.00 -113.66
CA GLU A 377 7.60 -39.89 -114.30
C GLU A 377 7.41 -39.53 -115.79
N ASN A 378 7.25 -38.24 -116.11
CA ASN A 378 7.16 -37.78 -117.50
C ASN A 378 8.44 -38.07 -118.31
N ILE A 379 9.62 -37.87 -117.72
CA ILE A 379 10.90 -38.16 -118.40
C ILE A 379 11.03 -39.67 -118.64
N SER A 380 10.59 -40.50 -117.69
CA SER A 380 10.54 -41.95 -117.84
C SER A 380 9.66 -42.38 -119.02
N GLU A 381 8.48 -41.78 -119.16
CA GLU A 381 7.56 -42.02 -120.29
C GLU A 381 8.21 -41.66 -121.62
N VAL A 382 8.75 -40.44 -121.76
CA VAL A 382 9.44 -39.99 -122.98
C VAL A 382 10.65 -40.88 -123.33
N SER A 383 11.42 -41.31 -122.33
CA SER A 383 12.55 -42.23 -122.54
C SER A 383 12.08 -43.61 -123.06
N GLY A 384 10.92 -44.08 -122.58
CA GLY A 384 10.27 -45.29 -123.07
C GLY A 384 9.80 -45.18 -124.53
N GLU A 385 9.23 -44.04 -124.90
CA GLU A 385 8.86 -43.74 -126.29
C GLU A 385 10.07 -43.75 -127.23
N VAL A 386 11.18 -43.11 -126.84
CA VAL A 386 12.43 -43.12 -127.63
C VAL A 386 12.96 -44.53 -127.82
N THR A 387 12.93 -45.36 -126.77
CA THR A 387 13.34 -46.78 -126.85
C THR A 387 12.47 -47.54 -127.86
N THR A 388 11.17 -47.27 -127.89
CA THR A 388 10.23 -47.87 -128.84
C THR A 388 10.50 -47.39 -130.27
N MET A 389 10.78 -46.10 -130.48
CA MET A 389 11.12 -45.55 -131.80
C MET A 389 12.41 -46.16 -132.37
N VAL A 390 13.42 -46.38 -131.52
CA VAL A 390 14.69 -47.05 -131.89
C VAL A 390 14.43 -48.50 -132.33
N GLN A 391 13.57 -49.23 -131.62
CA GLN A 391 13.18 -50.59 -132.02
C GLN A 391 12.47 -50.62 -133.38
N VAL A 392 11.57 -49.67 -133.62
CA VAL A 392 10.88 -49.53 -134.92
C VAL A 392 11.89 -49.20 -136.04
N LEU A 393 12.85 -48.30 -135.79
CA LEU A 393 13.89 -47.96 -136.76
C LEU A 393 14.79 -49.15 -137.10
N ASN A 394 15.14 -49.99 -136.11
CA ASN A 394 15.88 -51.23 -136.34
C ASN A 394 15.10 -52.20 -137.22
N ASN A 395 13.79 -52.35 -136.98
CA ASN A 395 12.93 -53.21 -137.81
C ASN A 395 12.87 -52.70 -139.26
N TYR A 396 12.67 -51.40 -139.47
CA TYR A 396 12.70 -50.81 -140.82
C TYR A 396 14.06 -51.00 -141.51
N SER A 397 15.16 -50.83 -140.78
CA SER A 397 16.50 -51.03 -141.32
C SER A 397 16.74 -52.48 -141.76
N ALA A 398 16.24 -53.45 -140.97
CA ALA A 398 16.30 -54.87 -141.30
C ALA A 398 15.45 -55.23 -142.54
N GLU A 399 14.23 -54.69 -142.64
CA GLU A 399 13.36 -54.88 -143.80
C GLU A 399 13.99 -54.31 -145.08
N ILE A 400 14.55 -53.09 -145.03
CA ILE A 400 15.22 -52.47 -146.19
C ILE A 400 16.47 -53.27 -146.56
N SER A 401 17.26 -53.75 -145.60
CA SER A 401 18.44 -54.59 -145.86
C SER A 401 18.07 -55.87 -146.61
N GLY A 402 16.97 -56.54 -146.21
CA GLY A 402 16.42 -57.70 -146.92
C GLY A 402 15.98 -57.38 -148.35
N ALA A 403 15.32 -56.24 -148.57
CA ALA A 403 14.93 -55.80 -149.90
C ALA A 403 16.15 -55.49 -150.79
N LEU A 404 17.19 -54.85 -150.25
CA LEU A 404 18.43 -54.55 -150.98
C LEU A 404 19.17 -55.81 -151.40
N HIS A 405 19.15 -56.88 -150.59
CA HIS A 405 19.70 -58.17 -151.01
C HIS A 405 19.02 -58.68 -152.28
N THR A 406 17.69 -58.60 -152.33
CA THR A 406 16.91 -59.03 -153.50
C THR A 406 17.22 -58.16 -154.73
N VAL A 407 17.35 -56.84 -154.56
CA VAL A 407 17.71 -55.93 -155.66
C VAL A 407 19.14 -56.17 -156.14
N ARG A 408 20.09 -56.46 -155.24
CA ARG A 408 21.46 -56.85 -155.60
C ARG A 408 21.44 -58.16 -156.41
N ASP A 409 20.64 -59.14 -156.01
CA ASP A 409 20.48 -60.39 -156.75
C ASP A 409 19.92 -60.13 -158.15
N PHE A 410 18.91 -59.26 -158.29
CA PHE A 410 18.41 -58.84 -159.60
C PHE A 410 19.46 -58.12 -160.44
N ALA A 411 20.26 -57.24 -159.84
CA ALA A 411 21.36 -56.56 -160.54
C ALA A 411 22.42 -57.56 -161.00
N SER A 412 22.77 -58.56 -160.17
CA SER A 412 23.71 -59.64 -160.51
C SER A 412 23.17 -60.53 -161.64
N GLN A 413 21.90 -60.91 -161.59
CA GLN A 413 21.23 -61.65 -162.66
C GLN A 413 21.15 -60.83 -163.95
N THR A 414 20.83 -59.54 -163.86
CA THR A 414 20.77 -58.63 -165.01
C THR A 414 22.15 -58.46 -165.64
N LYS A 415 23.21 -58.34 -164.83
CA LYS A 415 24.60 -58.31 -165.29
C LYS A 415 24.96 -59.58 -166.06
N LEU A 416 24.57 -60.76 -165.56
CA LEU A 416 24.78 -62.05 -166.24
C LEU A 416 23.98 -62.16 -167.54
N LEU A 417 22.70 -61.73 -167.55
CA LEU A 417 21.87 -61.68 -168.75
C LEU A 417 22.44 -60.74 -169.81
N ALA A 418 22.88 -59.55 -169.40
CA ALA A 418 23.51 -58.56 -170.27
C ALA A 418 24.87 -59.04 -170.81
N LEU A 419 25.64 -59.78 -170.02
CA LEU A 419 26.87 -60.42 -170.47
C LEU A 419 26.58 -61.49 -171.53
N ASN A 420 25.61 -62.36 -171.28
CA ASN A 420 25.18 -63.39 -172.25
C ASN A 420 24.66 -62.75 -173.55
N ALA A 421 23.88 -61.67 -173.45
CA ALA A 421 23.39 -60.93 -174.61
C ALA A 421 24.52 -60.22 -175.38
N SER A 422 25.53 -59.68 -174.68
CA SER A 422 26.72 -59.07 -175.31
C SER A 422 27.55 -60.10 -176.06
N ILE A 423 27.69 -61.31 -175.50
CA ILE A 423 28.37 -62.45 -176.15
C ILE A 423 27.62 -62.86 -177.43
N GLU A 424 26.30 -63.03 -177.36
CA GLU A 424 25.50 -63.46 -178.52
C GLU A 424 25.44 -62.37 -179.61
N ALA A 425 25.41 -61.09 -179.21
CA ALA A 425 25.48 -59.97 -180.14
C ALA A 425 26.84 -59.85 -180.84
N ALA A 426 27.94 -60.22 -180.17
CA ALA A 426 29.25 -60.37 -180.80
C ALA A 426 29.30 -61.55 -181.78
N HIS A 427 28.56 -62.62 -181.49
CA HIS A 427 28.44 -63.83 -182.32
C HIS A 427 27.66 -63.57 -183.63
N ALA A 428 26.66 -62.68 -183.60
CA ALA A 428 25.89 -62.25 -184.77
C ALA A 428 26.62 -61.27 -185.73
N GLY A 429 27.88 -60.91 -185.44
CA GLY A 429 28.73 -60.08 -186.32
C GLY A 429 28.17 -58.69 -186.60
N GLU A 430 28.28 -58.21 -187.85
CA GLU A 430 27.85 -56.86 -188.27
C GLU A 430 26.35 -56.59 -187.99
N HIS A 431 25.49 -57.61 -188.02
CA HIS A 431 24.06 -57.48 -187.72
C HIS A 431 23.74 -57.32 -186.22
N GLY A 432 24.65 -57.72 -185.32
CA GLY A 432 24.48 -57.66 -183.86
C GLY A 432 25.04 -56.39 -183.20
N ARG A 433 25.69 -55.50 -183.96
CA ARG A 433 26.46 -54.36 -183.43
C ARG A 433 25.64 -53.39 -182.59
N GLY A 434 24.39 -53.12 -182.98
CA GLY A 434 23.47 -52.27 -182.21
C GLY A 434 23.01 -52.92 -180.90
N PHE A 435 22.77 -54.24 -180.91
CA PHE A 435 22.42 -55.01 -179.72
C PHE A 435 23.59 -55.14 -178.74
N ALA A 436 24.82 -55.29 -179.22
CA ALA A 436 26.01 -55.35 -178.38
C ALA A 436 26.23 -54.07 -177.56
N VAL A 437 25.97 -52.90 -178.16
CA VAL A 437 26.05 -51.60 -177.46
C VAL A 437 25.00 -51.51 -176.35
N VAL A 438 23.76 -51.93 -176.63
CA VAL A 438 22.69 -51.93 -175.62
C VAL A 438 23.00 -52.92 -174.49
N ALA A 439 23.48 -54.12 -174.80
CA ALA A 439 23.80 -55.13 -173.80
C ALA A 439 24.99 -54.70 -172.90
N GLU A 440 26.02 -54.06 -173.45
CA GLU A 440 27.11 -53.50 -172.65
C GLU A 440 26.65 -52.33 -171.76
N GLU A 441 25.72 -51.49 -172.24
CA GLU A 441 25.15 -50.41 -171.43
C GLU A 441 24.29 -50.97 -170.28
N VAL A 442 23.50 -52.01 -170.53
CA VAL A 442 22.73 -52.72 -169.48
C VAL A 442 23.67 -53.39 -168.47
N ARG A 443 24.81 -53.95 -168.90
CA ARG A 443 25.82 -54.52 -168.00
C ARG A 443 26.41 -53.45 -167.08
N LYS A 444 26.76 -52.28 -167.61
CA LYS A 444 27.26 -51.15 -166.81
C LYS A 444 26.21 -50.61 -165.84
N LEU A 445 24.95 -50.50 -166.26
CA LEU A 445 23.83 -50.12 -165.39
C LEU A 445 23.64 -51.12 -164.24
N ALA A 446 23.74 -52.42 -164.52
CA ALA A 446 23.65 -53.46 -163.51
C ALA A 446 24.83 -53.43 -162.52
N GLU A 447 26.06 -53.20 -163.00
CA GLU A 447 27.25 -52.99 -162.14
C GLU A 447 27.12 -51.74 -161.26
N ALA A 448 26.70 -50.62 -161.84
CA ALA A 448 26.45 -49.37 -161.12
C ALA A 448 25.32 -49.53 -160.07
N SER A 449 24.27 -50.28 -160.40
CA SER A 449 23.18 -50.62 -159.48
C SER A 449 23.70 -51.46 -158.31
N SER A 450 24.48 -52.52 -158.58
CA SER A 450 25.09 -53.36 -157.52
C SER A 450 25.99 -52.54 -156.59
N SER A 451 26.86 -51.68 -157.15
CA SER A 451 27.72 -50.80 -156.36
C SER A 451 26.92 -49.79 -155.53
N SER A 452 25.80 -49.28 -156.07
CA SER A 452 24.90 -48.41 -155.32
C SER A 452 24.20 -49.15 -154.18
N MET A 453 23.77 -50.40 -154.39
CA MET A 453 23.19 -51.25 -153.33
C MET A 453 24.21 -51.55 -152.22
N GLU A 454 25.49 -51.77 -152.54
CA GLU A 454 26.56 -51.90 -151.54
C GLU A 454 26.74 -50.64 -150.69
N ARG A 455 26.72 -49.45 -151.31
CA ARG A 455 26.79 -48.19 -150.55
C ARG A 455 25.58 -47.98 -149.64
N ILE A 456 24.37 -48.31 -150.09
CA ILE A 456 23.16 -48.24 -149.25
C ILE A 456 23.25 -49.27 -148.12
N SER A 457 23.77 -50.47 -148.39
CA SER A 457 24.00 -51.50 -147.38
C SER A 457 24.98 -51.04 -146.29
N ASP A 458 26.08 -50.37 -146.64
CA ASP A 458 27.01 -49.78 -145.66
C ASP A 458 26.33 -48.70 -144.81
N LEU A 459 25.50 -47.85 -145.42
CA LEU A 459 24.73 -46.83 -144.69
C LEU A 459 23.74 -47.46 -143.71
N LEU A 460 23.04 -48.54 -144.09
CA LEU A 460 22.13 -49.24 -143.18
C LEU A 460 22.86 -49.91 -142.01
N LEU A 461 24.03 -50.51 -142.26
CA LEU A 461 24.86 -51.08 -141.18
C LEU A 461 25.30 -50.00 -140.18
N ARG A 462 25.64 -48.80 -140.66
CA ARG A 462 25.93 -47.65 -139.78
C ARG A 462 24.70 -47.20 -139.00
N ILE A 463 23.54 -47.12 -139.64
CA ILE A 463 22.26 -46.77 -138.97
C ILE A 463 21.93 -47.80 -137.88
N GLU A 464 22.11 -49.08 -138.15
CA GLU A 464 21.90 -50.17 -137.16
C GLU A 464 22.86 -50.03 -135.97
N GLN A 465 24.15 -49.78 -136.23
CA GLN A 465 25.15 -49.55 -135.18
C GLN A 465 24.83 -48.34 -134.29
N GLU A 466 24.49 -47.20 -134.91
CA GLU A 466 24.10 -45.97 -134.19
C GLU A 466 22.81 -46.20 -133.38
N SER A 467 21.83 -46.89 -133.96
CA SER A 467 20.56 -47.22 -133.31
C SER A 467 20.77 -48.17 -132.12
N GLN A 468 21.64 -49.17 -132.24
CA GLN A 468 22.03 -50.04 -131.13
C GLN A 468 22.73 -49.25 -130.01
N GLN A 469 23.62 -48.32 -130.37
CA GLN A 469 24.29 -47.45 -129.40
C GLN A 469 23.29 -46.55 -128.66
N ILE A 470 22.32 -45.97 -129.36
CA ILE A 470 21.22 -45.20 -128.74
C ILE A 470 20.42 -46.10 -127.79
N GLY A 471 20.09 -47.33 -128.21
CA GLY A 471 19.39 -48.31 -127.37
C GLY A 471 20.12 -48.61 -126.07
N THR A 472 21.44 -48.86 -126.11
CA THR A 472 22.25 -49.06 -124.90
C THR A 472 22.25 -47.83 -124.00
N ARG A 473 22.41 -46.63 -124.56
CA ARG A 473 22.36 -45.38 -123.77
C ARG A 473 20.99 -45.13 -123.14
N MET A 474 19.91 -45.58 -123.77
CA MET A 474 18.56 -45.46 -123.21
C MET A 474 18.35 -46.40 -122.02
N VAL A 475 19.01 -47.56 -121.97
CA VAL A 475 19.02 -48.43 -120.78
C VAL A 475 19.70 -47.73 -119.60
N ASP A 476 20.87 -47.14 -119.83
CA ASP A 476 21.58 -46.37 -118.80
C ASP A 476 20.73 -45.17 -118.34
N THR A 477 20.08 -44.47 -119.28
CA THR A 477 19.20 -43.33 -118.99
C THR A 477 18.00 -43.76 -118.14
N ALA A 478 17.38 -44.90 -118.43
CA ALA A 478 16.27 -45.44 -117.63
C ALA A 478 16.70 -45.77 -116.19
N GLN A 479 17.92 -46.28 -116.00
CA GLN A 479 18.47 -46.53 -114.67
C GLN A 479 18.69 -45.22 -113.89
N GLU A 480 19.27 -44.19 -114.53
CA GLU A 480 19.47 -42.87 -113.91
C GLU A 480 18.13 -42.20 -113.53
N ILE A 481 17.10 -42.31 -114.38
CA ILE A 481 15.75 -41.82 -114.06
C ILE A 481 15.17 -42.57 -112.86
N GLY A 482 15.31 -43.90 -112.83
CA GLY A 482 14.86 -44.71 -111.69
C GLY A 482 15.53 -44.31 -110.38
N GLN A 483 16.82 -44.04 -110.42
CA GLN A 483 17.56 -43.51 -109.26
C GLN A 483 17.09 -42.11 -108.86
N GLY A 484 16.78 -41.25 -109.84
CA GLY A 484 16.17 -39.95 -109.64
C GLY A 484 14.82 -40.03 -108.90
N VAL A 485 13.95 -40.97 -109.29
CA VAL A 485 12.66 -41.21 -108.59
C VAL A 485 12.90 -41.59 -107.13
N ILE A 486 13.84 -42.49 -106.85
CA ILE A 486 14.18 -42.90 -105.48
C ILE A 486 14.63 -41.70 -104.64
N TYR A 487 15.61 -40.92 -105.14
CA TYR A 487 16.10 -39.74 -104.42
C TYR A 487 15.01 -38.68 -104.19
N THR A 488 14.09 -38.51 -105.15
CA THR A 488 12.98 -37.57 -104.96
C THR A 488 12.00 -38.03 -103.88
N ALA A 489 11.73 -39.33 -103.77
CA ALA A 489 10.88 -39.89 -102.73
C ALA A 489 11.54 -39.81 -101.33
N GLU A 490 12.85 -40.06 -101.24
CA GLU A 490 13.60 -39.90 -99.99
C GLU A 490 13.61 -38.44 -99.51
N ALA A 491 13.78 -37.49 -100.43
CA ALA A 491 13.71 -36.06 -100.12
C ALA A 491 12.29 -35.63 -99.72
N GLU A 492 11.25 -36.14 -100.37
CA GLU A 492 9.84 -35.91 -99.99
C GLU A 492 9.56 -36.39 -98.56
N LEU A 493 10.02 -37.59 -98.19
CA LEU A 493 9.92 -38.12 -96.82
C LEU A 493 10.68 -37.25 -95.82
N THR A 494 11.88 -36.80 -96.18
CA THR A 494 12.71 -35.93 -95.32
C THR A 494 11.99 -34.61 -95.05
N PHE A 495 11.41 -33.97 -96.06
CA PHE A 495 10.62 -32.74 -95.85
C PHE A 495 9.38 -32.98 -94.98
N SER A 496 8.70 -34.12 -95.12
CA SER A 496 7.58 -34.48 -94.24
C SER A 496 8.02 -34.58 -92.78
N GLN A 497 9.15 -35.22 -92.50
CA GLN A 497 9.70 -35.32 -91.14
C GLN A 497 10.08 -33.95 -90.58
N VAL A 498 10.60 -33.05 -91.43
CA VAL A 498 10.93 -31.67 -91.04
C VAL A 498 9.66 -30.87 -90.70
N VAL A 499 8.58 -31.04 -91.46
CA VAL A 499 7.27 -30.45 -91.18
C VAL A 499 6.77 -30.90 -89.80
N ASP A 500 6.75 -32.21 -89.53
CA ASP A 500 6.31 -32.76 -88.24
C ASP A 500 7.18 -32.23 -87.07
N ALA A 501 8.49 -32.13 -87.28
CA ALA A 501 9.41 -31.61 -86.26
C ALA A 501 9.13 -30.14 -85.92
N PHE A 502 8.88 -29.27 -86.92
CA PHE A 502 8.58 -27.86 -86.66
C PHE A 502 7.18 -27.63 -86.06
N GLN A 503 6.21 -28.48 -86.40
CA GLN A 503 4.91 -28.47 -85.71
C GLN A 503 5.07 -28.80 -84.22
N LEU A 504 5.87 -29.82 -83.88
CA LEU A 504 6.18 -30.15 -82.49
C LEU A 504 6.89 -28.99 -81.77
N VAL A 505 7.86 -28.35 -82.42
CA VAL A 505 8.55 -27.17 -81.85
C VAL A 505 7.55 -26.06 -81.54
N THR A 506 6.63 -25.77 -82.47
CA THR A 506 5.59 -24.75 -82.30
C THR A 506 4.70 -25.07 -81.09
N GLN A 507 4.26 -26.32 -80.94
CA GLN A 507 3.49 -26.76 -79.78
C GLN A 507 4.27 -26.57 -78.46
N ARG A 508 5.55 -26.97 -78.42
CA ARG A 508 6.37 -26.83 -77.21
C ARG A 508 6.59 -25.37 -76.82
N ILE A 509 6.69 -24.46 -77.79
CA ILE A 509 6.82 -23.02 -77.51
C ILE A 509 5.54 -22.45 -76.88
N GLN A 510 4.36 -22.93 -77.28
CA GLN A 510 3.11 -22.54 -76.63
C GLN A 510 3.06 -23.01 -75.17
N GLU A 511 3.52 -24.24 -74.89
CA GLU A 511 3.63 -24.76 -73.51
C GLU A 511 4.62 -23.92 -72.67
N VAL A 512 5.77 -23.54 -73.24
CA VAL A 512 6.75 -22.65 -72.57
C VAL A 512 6.15 -21.28 -72.29
N SER A 513 5.39 -20.72 -73.24
CA SER A 513 4.74 -19.41 -73.07
C SER A 513 3.71 -19.44 -71.95
N ALA A 514 2.87 -20.49 -71.89
CA ALA A 514 1.91 -20.67 -70.80
C ALA A 514 2.60 -20.82 -69.44
N ALA A 515 3.68 -21.59 -69.36
CA ALA A 515 4.46 -21.72 -68.13
C ALA A 515 5.12 -20.39 -67.70
N ALA A 516 5.58 -19.58 -68.65
CA ALA A 516 6.13 -18.25 -68.39
C ALA A 516 5.07 -17.29 -67.80
N GLU A 517 3.83 -17.31 -68.32
CA GLU A 517 2.72 -16.54 -67.76
C GLU A 517 2.39 -16.97 -66.32
N GLU A 518 2.33 -18.28 -66.05
CA GLU A 518 2.07 -18.81 -64.70
C GLU A 518 3.17 -18.41 -63.70
N ILE A 519 4.44 -18.49 -64.11
CA ILE A 519 5.57 -18.06 -63.26
C ILE A 519 5.53 -16.55 -63.02
N THR A 520 5.13 -15.75 -64.00
CA THR A 520 4.96 -14.30 -63.84
C THR A 520 3.94 -13.98 -62.75
N ALA A 521 2.75 -14.59 -62.83
CA ALA A 521 1.71 -14.42 -61.83
C ALA A 521 2.17 -14.87 -60.43
N GLY A 522 2.85 -16.01 -60.34
CA GLY A 522 3.42 -16.50 -59.08
C GLY A 522 4.50 -15.59 -58.50
N SER A 523 5.31 -14.97 -59.35
CA SER A 523 6.34 -14.01 -58.93
C SER A 523 5.74 -12.71 -58.39
N GLU A 524 4.67 -12.20 -59.02
CA GLU A 524 3.95 -11.02 -58.54
C GLU A 524 3.28 -11.27 -57.18
N GLU A 525 2.64 -12.44 -57.00
CA GLU A 525 2.03 -12.83 -55.72
C GLU A 525 3.08 -12.99 -54.61
N ALA A 526 4.21 -13.62 -54.95
CA ALA A 526 5.34 -13.75 -54.03
C ALA A 526 5.92 -12.37 -53.64
N ALA A 527 6.08 -11.45 -54.60
CA ALA A 527 6.54 -10.09 -54.33
C ALA A 527 5.59 -9.33 -53.39
N ALA A 528 4.27 -9.44 -53.59
CA ALA A 528 3.28 -8.85 -52.71
C ALA A 528 3.33 -9.42 -51.28
N SER A 529 3.52 -10.74 -51.16
CA SER A 529 3.68 -11.43 -49.88
C SER A 529 4.94 -10.98 -49.15
N VAL A 530 6.06 -10.85 -49.87
CA VAL A 530 7.34 -10.35 -49.34
C VAL A 530 7.21 -8.91 -48.85
N ASN A 531 6.50 -8.04 -49.58
CA ASN A 531 6.25 -6.68 -49.15
C ASN A 531 5.42 -6.63 -47.85
N THR A 532 4.43 -7.52 -47.73
CA THR A 532 3.64 -7.67 -46.49
C THR A 532 4.52 -8.11 -45.31
N ILE A 533 5.45 -9.04 -45.52
CA ILE A 533 6.42 -9.45 -44.49
C ILE A 533 7.28 -8.26 -44.05
N SER A 534 7.80 -7.48 -45.00
CA SER A 534 8.59 -6.26 -44.70
C SER A 534 7.81 -5.27 -43.83
N GLN A 535 6.52 -5.04 -44.13
CA GLN A 535 5.65 -4.18 -43.32
C GLN A 535 5.41 -4.74 -41.91
N ILE A 536 5.14 -6.04 -41.80
CA ILE A 536 4.96 -6.70 -40.50
C ILE A 536 6.24 -6.59 -39.68
N SER A 537 7.41 -6.86 -40.26
CA SER A 537 8.70 -6.75 -39.57
C SER A 537 8.98 -5.32 -39.10
N ALA A 538 8.63 -4.31 -39.89
CA ALA A 538 8.70 -2.92 -39.45
C ALA A 538 7.80 -2.66 -38.22
N GLY A 539 6.55 -3.14 -38.28
CA GLY A 539 5.63 -3.06 -37.15
C GLY A 539 6.16 -3.77 -35.90
N VAL A 540 6.73 -4.97 -36.04
CA VAL A 540 7.34 -5.71 -34.92
C VAL A 540 8.46 -4.90 -34.27
N SER A 541 9.32 -4.25 -35.07
CA SER A 541 10.38 -3.38 -34.55
C SER A 541 9.82 -2.23 -33.71
N ASP A 542 8.77 -1.55 -34.19
CA ASP A 542 8.15 -0.43 -33.49
C ASP A 542 7.51 -0.88 -32.16
N HIS A 543 6.83 -2.03 -32.16
CA HIS A 543 6.24 -2.60 -30.94
C HIS A 543 7.32 -3.07 -29.96
N SER A 544 8.44 -3.61 -30.45
CA SER A 544 9.59 -3.95 -29.60
C SER A 544 10.17 -2.71 -28.91
N ASP A 545 10.30 -1.59 -29.61
CA ASP A 545 10.77 -0.34 -29.02
C ASP A 545 9.78 0.18 -27.94
N GLU A 546 8.48 0.04 -28.16
CA GLU A 546 7.47 0.38 -27.16
C GLU A 546 7.56 -0.51 -25.92
N ILE A 547 7.68 -1.83 -26.09
CA ILE A 547 7.86 -2.78 -24.98
C ILE A 547 9.14 -2.47 -24.21
N TYR A 548 10.24 -2.18 -24.91
CA TYR A 548 11.50 -1.80 -24.28
C TYR A 548 11.33 -0.58 -23.36
N ARG A 549 10.64 0.46 -23.83
CA ARG A 549 10.35 1.65 -23.02
C ARG A 549 9.50 1.31 -21.80
N LEU A 550 8.47 0.47 -21.96
CA LEU A 550 7.62 0.03 -20.85
C LEU A 550 8.41 -0.79 -19.81
N MET A 551 9.34 -1.63 -20.24
CA MET A 551 10.22 -2.37 -19.32
C MET A 551 11.14 -1.43 -18.53
N GLN A 552 11.64 -0.37 -19.17
CA GLN A 552 12.47 0.62 -18.50
C GLN A 552 11.67 1.38 -17.42
N ASP A 553 10.44 1.78 -17.71
CA ASP A 553 9.54 2.40 -16.72
C ASP A 553 9.20 1.43 -15.58
N GLN A 554 8.92 0.16 -15.90
CA GLN A 554 8.64 -0.88 -14.92
C GLN A 554 9.83 -1.15 -13.99
N SER A 555 11.06 -1.16 -14.52
CA SER A 555 12.30 -1.28 -13.75
C SER A 555 12.50 -0.11 -12.78
N VAL A 556 12.13 1.11 -13.18
CA VAL A 556 12.13 2.28 -12.27
C VAL A 556 11.09 2.10 -11.16
N MET A 557 9.89 1.63 -11.50
CA MET A 557 8.84 1.38 -10.52
C MET A 557 9.27 0.33 -9.49
N PHE A 558 9.85 -0.80 -9.93
CA PHE A 558 10.32 -1.84 -9.01
C PHE A 558 11.48 -1.37 -8.12
N ARG A 559 12.38 -0.52 -8.61
CA ARG A 559 13.40 0.10 -7.75
C ARG A 559 12.80 0.96 -6.64
N LYS A 560 11.76 1.74 -6.95
CA LYS A 560 11.04 2.55 -5.96
C LYS A 560 10.30 1.69 -4.93
N VAL A 561 9.76 0.55 -5.38
CA VAL A 561 9.12 -0.45 -4.53
C VAL A 561 10.14 -1.07 -3.57
N ALA A 562 11.32 -1.47 -4.04
CA ALA A 562 12.41 -1.98 -3.21
C ALA A 562 12.89 -0.95 -2.17
N GLU A 563 13.02 0.32 -2.56
CA GLU A 563 13.37 1.42 -1.64
C GLU A 563 12.30 1.58 -0.54
N THR A 564 11.02 1.52 -0.91
CA THR A 564 9.91 1.61 0.04
C THR A 564 9.89 0.45 1.02
N SER A 565 10.18 -0.77 0.55
CA SER A 565 10.28 -1.95 1.41
C SER A 565 11.47 -1.88 2.36
N THR A 566 12.60 -1.32 1.92
CA THR A 566 13.74 -1.07 2.81
C THR A 566 13.36 -0.10 3.93
N MET A 567 12.60 0.96 3.63
CA MET A 567 12.07 1.87 4.64
C MET A 567 11.10 1.19 5.62
N LEU A 568 10.19 0.34 5.12
CA LEU A 568 9.27 -0.44 5.96
C LEU A 568 10.02 -1.40 6.88
N GLU A 569 11.08 -2.06 6.40
CA GLU A 569 11.93 -2.93 7.21
C GLU A 569 12.58 -2.15 8.36
N GLN A 570 13.11 -0.96 8.08
CA GLN A 570 13.66 -0.09 9.12
C GLN A 570 12.61 0.30 10.17
N GLN A 571 11.42 0.76 9.74
CA GLN A 571 10.35 1.14 10.66
C GLN A 571 9.86 -0.04 11.51
N THR A 572 9.82 -1.24 10.92
CA THR A 572 9.46 -2.47 11.62
C THR A 572 10.49 -2.82 12.69
N ASN A 573 11.78 -2.67 12.40
CA ASN A 573 12.84 -2.88 13.38
C ASN A 573 12.75 -1.87 14.54
N GLU A 574 12.51 -0.58 14.23
CA GLU A 574 12.29 0.46 15.25
C GLU A 574 11.07 0.18 16.14
N MET A 575 9.96 -0.31 15.56
CA MET A 575 8.79 -0.75 16.32
C MET A 575 9.12 -1.96 17.21
N SER A 576 9.87 -2.94 16.71
CA SER A 576 10.28 -4.11 17.49
C SER A 576 11.09 -3.70 18.72
N GLU A 577 12.07 -2.80 18.55
CA GLU A 577 12.86 -2.26 19.67
C GLU A 577 12.01 -1.46 20.67
N ALA A 578 11.02 -0.71 20.19
CA ALA A 578 10.12 0.06 21.05
C ALA A 578 9.25 -0.87 21.92
N VAL A 579 8.76 -1.97 21.35
CA VAL A 579 7.97 -2.99 22.04
C VAL A 579 8.79 -3.68 23.12
N GLU A 580 10.05 -4.04 22.86
CA GLU A 580 10.94 -4.67 23.87
C GLU A 580 11.20 -3.77 25.09
N LYS A 581 11.13 -2.43 24.94
CA LYS A 581 11.36 -1.49 26.04
C LYS A 581 10.18 -1.38 27.00
N VAL A 582 8.98 -1.83 26.63
CA VAL A 582 7.78 -1.73 27.48
C VAL A 582 7.76 -2.88 28.50
N LYS A 583 7.91 -2.55 29.79
CA LYS A 583 7.89 -3.51 30.90
C LYS A 583 6.49 -3.63 31.50
N VAL A 584 5.70 -4.57 30.97
CA VAL A 584 4.33 -4.83 31.43
C VAL A 584 4.23 -5.98 32.41
#